data_AF-A0A2N1ATA6-F1
#
_entry.id   AF-A0A2N1ATA6-F1
#
_cell.length_a   1.000
_cell.length_b   1.000
_cell.length_c   1.000
_cell.angle_alpha   90.00
_cell.angle_beta   90.00
_cell.angle_gamma   90.00
#
_symmetry.space_group_name_H-M   'P 1'
#
loop_
_entity.id
_entity.type
_entity.pdbx_description
1 polymer ?
#
loop_
_entity_poly.entity_id
_entity_poly.type
_entity_poly.pdbx_seq_one_letter_code
_entity_poly.pdbx_strand_id
1 'polypeptide(L)'
;MKELGWKYDNPFMPDLKTADDAREFIKAGGLGAIEARIERAFAVRFSDLKEKILRLSDHEIDDVLVANALLTSILVDTRALFLESDRHKRNATLQNVYRARRMDERARAVDAVFDEKVLDGMSLRTVIKSWVDQRIVHMDYLWDDNEVILFQRMETIIFGGRVNNLLLVLLNLIAEYEEVVSMFGENAQEQLFRVMRAITGDVEEDN
;
A
#
# COMPACT_ATOMS: atom_id res chain seq x y z
N MET A 1 -19.16 -13.71 -4.15
CA MET A 1 -19.69 -13.58 -2.77
C MET A 1 -20.78 -12.53 -2.82
N LYS A 2 -22.03 -12.87 -2.44
CA LYS A 2 -23.01 -11.85 -2.06
C LYS A 2 -22.35 -10.95 -1.01
N GLU A 3 -22.65 -9.65 -0.99
CA GLU A 3 -22.22 -8.77 0.10
C GLU A 3 -22.89 -9.25 1.39
N LEU A 4 -22.28 -10.22 2.05
CA LEU A 4 -22.54 -10.51 3.45
C LEU A 4 -22.34 -9.18 4.17
N GLY A 5 -23.31 -8.80 5.00
CA GLY A 5 -23.19 -7.61 5.83
C GLY A 5 -21.88 -7.64 6.62
N TRP A 6 -21.35 -6.49 7.01
CA TRP A 6 -20.06 -6.40 7.67
C TRP A 6 -20.23 -6.05 9.13
N LYS A 7 -19.47 -6.69 10.02
CA LYS A 7 -19.40 -6.24 11.41
C LYS A 7 -18.72 -4.87 11.44
N TYR A 8 -19.37 -3.89 12.07
CA TYR A 8 -18.85 -2.52 12.19
C TYR A 8 -17.47 -2.48 12.88
N ASP A 9 -17.25 -3.39 13.84
CA ASP A 9 -16.06 -3.42 14.68
C ASP A 9 -14.93 -4.32 14.14
N ASN A 10 -15.21 -5.18 13.15
CA ASN A 10 -14.20 -6.05 12.54
C ASN A 10 -14.32 -6.05 11.01
N PRO A 11 -13.48 -5.27 10.31
CA PRO A 11 -13.52 -5.17 8.85
C PRO A 11 -13.13 -6.46 8.12
N PHE A 12 -12.59 -7.45 8.83
CA PHE A 12 -12.09 -8.70 8.28
C PHE A 12 -13.00 -9.91 8.60
N MET A 13 -14.08 -9.70 9.35
CA MET A 13 -15.07 -10.73 9.65
C MET A 13 -16.44 -10.36 9.07
N PRO A 14 -16.98 -11.16 8.13
CA PRO A 14 -18.33 -10.95 7.64
C PRO A 14 -19.35 -11.29 8.74
N ASP A 15 -20.52 -10.67 8.67
CA ASP A 15 -21.63 -10.93 9.58
C ASP A 15 -22.33 -12.24 9.19
N LEU A 16 -21.80 -13.35 9.71
CA LEU A 16 -22.32 -14.70 9.47
C LEU A 16 -23.59 -14.92 10.31
N LYS A 17 -24.77 -14.73 9.71
CA LYS A 17 -26.06 -14.85 10.41
C LYS A 17 -26.66 -16.24 10.34
N THR A 18 -26.33 -17.00 9.30
CA THR A 18 -26.89 -18.33 9.03
C THR A 18 -25.81 -19.39 8.89
N ALA A 19 -26.20 -20.66 9.03
CA ALA A 19 -25.32 -21.80 8.76
C ALA A 19 -24.83 -21.83 7.30
N ASP A 20 -25.64 -21.35 6.35
CA ASP A 20 -25.25 -21.27 4.95
C ASP A 20 -24.21 -20.16 4.72
N ASP A 21 -24.32 -19.01 5.39
CA ASP A 21 -23.28 -17.96 5.36
C ASP A 21 -21.94 -18.51 5.86
N ALA A 22 -21.96 -19.29 6.95
CA ALA A 22 -20.76 -19.92 7.50
C ALA A 22 -20.15 -20.95 6.54
N ARG A 23 -20.98 -21.77 5.88
CA ARG A 23 -20.52 -22.73 4.86
C ARG A 23 -19.92 -22.02 3.65
N GLU A 24 -20.55 -20.96 3.16
CA GLU A 24 -20.02 -20.16 2.05
C GLU A 24 -18.69 -19.49 2.42
N PHE A 25 -18.58 -18.96 3.64
CA PHE A 25 -17.35 -18.36 4.13
C PHE A 25 -16.20 -19.38 4.23
N ILE A 26 -16.46 -20.57 4.79
CA ILE A 26 -15.47 -21.66 4.84
C ILE A 26 -15.07 -22.08 3.42
N LYS A 27 -16.03 -22.24 2.49
CA LYS A 27 -15.75 -22.54 1.08
C LYS A 27 -14.91 -21.47 0.39
N ALA A 28 -15.05 -20.21 0.80
CA ALA A 28 -14.27 -19.10 0.29
C ALA A 28 -12.84 -18.99 0.89
N GLY A 29 -12.46 -19.92 1.76
CA GLY A 29 -11.15 -19.96 2.42
C GLY A 29 -11.20 -19.74 3.93
N GLY A 30 -12.35 -19.37 4.48
CA GLY A 30 -12.55 -19.21 5.92
C GLY A 30 -11.70 -18.10 6.53
N LEU A 31 -11.09 -18.38 7.69
CA LEU A 31 -10.25 -17.43 8.40
C LEU A 31 -9.07 -16.98 7.54
N GLY A 32 -8.83 -15.65 7.48
CA GLY A 32 -7.78 -15.05 6.67
C GLY A 32 -8.15 -14.83 5.20
N ALA A 33 -9.31 -15.30 4.72
CA ALA A 33 -9.67 -15.19 3.30
C ALA A 33 -9.86 -13.74 2.81
N ILE A 34 -10.38 -12.86 3.68
CA ILE A 34 -10.60 -11.45 3.36
C ILE A 34 -9.28 -10.70 3.39
N GLU A 35 -8.48 -10.90 4.44
CA GLU A 35 -7.13 -10.38 4.59
C GLU A 35 -6.27 -10.75 3.39
N ALA A 36 -6.26 -12.04 3.02
CA ALA A 36 -5.51 -12.51 1.87
C ALA A 36 -6.00 -11.92 0.55
N ARG A 37 -7.30 -11.63 0.42
CA ARG A 37 -7.83 -10.96 -0.77
C ARG A 37 -7.38 -9.50 -0.85
N ILE A 38 -7.41 -8.78 0.26
CA ILE A 38 -6.92 -7.39 0.35
C ILE A 38 -5.43 -7.36 0.01
N GLU A 39 -4.66 -8.27 0.59
CA GLU A 39 -3.21 -8.34 0.38
C GLU A 39 -2.85 -8.75 -1.05
N ARG A 40 -3.57 -9.69 -1.68
CA ARG A 40 -3.36 -9.99 -3.11
C ARG A 40 -3.61 -8.76 -3.99
N ALA A 41 -4.67 -8.00 -3.72
CA ALA A 41 -4.94 -6.78 -4.48
C ALA A 41 -3.87 -5.70 -4.25
N PHE A 42 -3.35 -5.60 -3.02
CA PHE A 42 -2.21 -4.76 -2.68
C PHE A 42 -0.95 -5.18 -3.45
N ALA A 43 -0.57 -6.47 -3.35
CA ALA A 43 0.67 -7.01 -3.91
C ALA A 43 0.79 -6.78 -5.41
N VAL A 44 -0.31 -6.94 -6.17
CA VAL A 44 -0.33 -6.64 -7.61
C VAL A 44 0.02 -5.18 -7.88
N ARG A 45 -0.69 -4.24 -7.24
CA ARG A 45 -0.43 -2.81 -7.42
C ARG A 45 0.94 -2.37 -6.91
N PHE A 46 1.42 -3.03 -5.88
CA PHE A 46 2.72 -2.75 -5.29
C PHE A 46 3.87 -3.23 -6.17
N SER A 47 3.70 -4.37 -6.86
CA SER A 47 4.61 -4.84 -7.90
C SER A 47 4.64 -3.89 -9.10
N ASP A 48 3.47 -3.43 -9.56
CA ASP A 48 3.37 -2.42 -10.63
C ASP A 48 4.09 -1.11 -10.25
N LEU A 49 3.95 -0.67 -8.98
CA LEU A 49 4.66 0.50 -8.47
C LEU A 49 6.19 0.32 -8.54
N LYS A 50 6.70 -0.85 -8.10
CA LYS A 50 8.13 -1.18 -8.20
C LYS A 50 8.62 -1.08 -9.64
N GLU A 51 7.89 -1.68 -10.58
CA GLU A 51 8.25 -1.64 -11.99
C GLU A 51 8.28 -0.20 -12.54
N LYS A 52 7.29 0.63 -12.19
CA LYS A 52 7.27 2.05 -12.61
C LYS A 52 8.48 2.81 -12.07
N ILE A 53 8.84 2.60 -10.80
CA ILE A 53 10.00 3.25 -10.20
C ILE A 53 11.29 2.80 -10.91
N LEU A 54 11.45 1.51 -11.15
CA LEU A 54 12.62 0.96 -11.85
C LEU A 54 12.72 1.51 -13.27
N ARG A 55 11.62 1.55 -14.02
CA ARG A 55 11.58 2.14 -15.37
C ARG A 55 11.93 3.62 -15.34
N LEU A 56 11.39 4.39 -14.38
CA LEU A 56 11.71 5.82 -14.24
C LEU A 56 13.17 6.06 -13.84
N SER A 57 13.76 5.15 -13.06
CA SER A 57 15.16 5.26 -12.60
C SER A 57 16.17 4.78 -13.63
N ASP A 58 15.73 4.03 -14.65
CA ASP A 58 16.58 3.59 -15.73
C ASP A 58 16.91 4.77 -16.66
N HIS A 59 18.17 4.84 -17.10
CA HIS A 59 18.78 6.08 -17.62
C HIS A 59 18.46 6.42 -19.09
N GLU A 60 17.43 5.82 -19.69
CA GLU A 60 17.07 6.03 -21.10
C GLU A 60 15.60 6.42 -21.33
N ILE A 61 14.97 7.12 -20.39
CA ILE A 61 13.72 7.84 -20.74
C ILE A 61 14.08 9.17 -21.40
N ASP A 62 14.47 9.09 -22.67
CA ASP A 62 14.66 10.27 -23.54
C ASP A 62 13.34 11.04 -23.77
N ASP A 63 12.20 10.38 -23.49
CA ASP A 63 10.87 10.94 -23.64
C ASP A 63 10.34 11.55 -22.33
N VAL A 64 10.44 12.88 -22.24
CA VAL A 64 9.90 13.69 -21.14
C VAL A 64 8.41 13.42 -20.86
N LEU A 65 7.61 13.11 -21.89
CA LEU A 65 6.19 12.81 -21.71
C LEU A 65 6.01 11.49 -20.94
N VAL A 66 6.79 10.46 -21.31
CA VAL A 66 6.77 9.16 -20.63
C VAL A 66 7.24 9.28 -19.19
N ALA A 67 8.32 10.03 -18.95
CA ALA A 67 8.82 10.28 -17.60
C ALA A 67 7.75 10.95 -16.71
N ASN A 68 7.07 11.98 -17.24
CA ASN A 68 6.00 12.67 -16.53
C ASN A 68 4.78 11.78 -16.27
N ALA A 69 4.41 10.93 -17.23
CA ALA A 69 3.31 9.99 -17.08
C ALA A 69 3.62 8.93 -16.01
N LEU A 70 4.84 8.37 -16.02
CA LEU A 70 5.30 7.41 -15.00
C LEU A 70 5.31 8.04 -13.62
N LEU A 71 5.87 9.25 -13.49
CA LEU A 71 5.93 9.95 -12.22
C LEU A 71 4.52 10.22 -11.67
N THR A 72 3.61 10.69 -12.51
CA THR A 72 2.21 10.89 -12.15
C THR A 72 1.58 9.59 -11.66
N SER A 73 1.80 8.48 -12.37
CA SER A 73 1.31 7.16 -11.99
C SER A 73 1.85 6.70 -10.63
N ILE A 74 3.16 6.88 -10.39
CA ILE A 74 3.84 6.55 -9.13
C ILE A 74 3.23 7.34 -7.96
N LEU A 75 2.97 8.64 -8.14
CA LEU A 75 2.41 9.49 -7.09
C LEU A 75 0.97 9.10 -6.74
N VAL A 76 0.16 8.77 -7.75
CA VAL A 76 -1.21 8.28 -7.56
C VAL A 76 -1.20 6.94 -6.80
N ASP A 77 -0.36 5.99 -7.21
CA ASP A 77 -0.22 4.72 -6.52
C ASP A 77 0.30 4.88 -5.10
N THR A 78 1.27 5.79 -4.89
CA THR A 78 1.80 6.10 -3.56
C THR A 78 0.68 6.58 -2.64
N ARG A 79 -0.16 7.50 -3.13
CA ARG A 79 -1.31 7.98 -2.38
C ARG A 79 -2.31 6.86 -2.08
N ALA A 80 -2.54 5.94 -3.02
CA ALA A 80 -3.50 4.86 -2.85
C ALA A 80 -3.01 3.75 -1.91
N LEU A 81 -1.71 3.42 -1.96
CA LEU A 81 -1.10 2.27 -1.28
C LEU A 81 -0.57 2.61 0.12
N PHE A 82 -0.23 3.87 0.39
CA PHE A 82 0.39 4.24 1.66
C PHE A 82 -0.32 5.36 2.43
N LEU A 83 -1.21 6.13 1.80
CA LEU A 83 -1.88 7.24 2.48
C LEU A 83 -3.31 6.83 2.86
N GLU A 84 -3.40 6.04 3.94
CA GLU A 84 -4.67 5.56 4.47
C GLU A 84 -5.66 6.70 4.73
N SER A 85 -6.94 6.42 4.45
CA SER A 85 -8.05 7.31 4.75
C SER A 85 -8.81 6.74 5.94
N ASP A 86 -9.02 7.55 6.97
CA ASP A 86 -9.80 7.18 8.16
C ASP A 86 -11.24 6.73 7.83
N ARG A 87 -11.73 7.11 6.65
CA ARG A 87 -13.06 6.74 6.14
C ARG A 87 -13.13 5.33 5.57
N HIS A 88 -12.00 4.73 5.20
CA HIS A 88 -11.95 3.47 4.46
C HIS A 88 -11.04 2.44 5.13
N LYS A 89 -11.48 1.90 6.26
CA LYS A 89 -10.78 0.87 7.07
C LYS A 89 -10.48 -0.47 6.37
N ARG A 90 -10.85 -0.62 5.09
CA ARG A 90 -10.71 -1.83 4.27
C ARG A 90 -9.95 -1.58 2.97
N ASN A 91 -9.30 -0.43 2.84
CA ASN A 91 -8.45 -0.19 1.69
C ASN A 91 -7.22 -1.11 1.74
N ALA A 92 -6.74 -1.46 0.56
CA ALA A 92 -5.54 -2.26 0.38
C ALA A 92 -4.31 -1.35 0.50
N THR A 93 -4.04 -0.85 1.70
CA THR A 93 -2.82 -0.12 2.03
C THR A 93 -1.81 -1.00 2.74
N LEU A 94 -0.52 -0.62 2.69
CA LEU A 94 0.55 -1.36 3.37
C LEU A 94 0.31 -1.44 4.89
N GLN A 95 -0.21 -0.38 5.50
CA GLN A 95 -0.60 -0.39 6.92
C GLN A 95 -1.63 -1.47 7.22
N ASN A 96 -2.68 -1.59 6.40
CA ASN A 96 -3.72 -2.59 6.60
C ASN A 96 -3.23 -4.02 6.32
N VAL A 97 -2.32 -4.19 5.37
CA VAL A 97 -1.62 -5.47 5.16
C VAL A 97 -0.83 -5.85 6.42
N TYR A 98 -0.03 -4.94 6.98
CA TYR A 98 0.71 -5.22 8.22
C TYR A 98 -0.20 -5.49 9.43
N ARG A 99 -1.29 -4.73 9.60
CA ARG A 99 -2.27 -4.98 10.67
C ARG A 99 -2.95 -6.34 10.52
N ALA A 100 -3.30 -6.74 9.28
CA ALA A 100 -3.84 -8.06 8.99
C ALA A 100 -2.86 -9.19 9.39
N ARG A 101 -1.56 -8.94 9.23
CA ARG A 101 -0.47 -9.84 9.65
C ARG A 101 -0.05 -9.72 11.12
N ARG A 102 -0.76 -8.92 11.93
CA ARG A 102 -0.45 -8.63 13.34
C ARG A 102 0.89 -7.92 13.57
N MET A 103 1.29 -7.06 12.64
CA MET A 103 2.54 -6.29 12.66
C MET A 103 2.28 -4.79 12.90
N ASP A 104 1.65 -4.44 14.01
CA ASP A 104 1.21 -3.05 14.30
C ASP A 104 2.37 -2.05 14.39
N GLU A 105 3.57 -2.50 14.77
CA GLU A 105 4.77 -1.66 14.79
C GLU A 105 5.22 -1.25 13.38
N ARG A 106 5.24 -2.20 12.44
CA ARG A 106 5.55 -1.90 11.03
C ARG A 106 4.49 -1.01 10.39
N ALA A 107 3.21 -1.23 10.70
CA ALA A 107 2.14 -0.34 10.25
C ALA A 107 2.34 1.12 10.71
N ARG A 108 2.75 1.32 11.98
CA ARG A 108 3.08 2.65 12.51
C ARG A 108 4.35 3.24 11.90
N ALA A 109 5.35 2.40 11.59
CA ALA A 109 6.57 2.84 10.92
C ALA A 109 6.28 3.42 9.52
N VAL A 110 5.38 2.78 8.76
CA VAL A 110 4.92 3.32 7.46
C VAL A 110 4.30 4.70 7.65
N ASP A 111 3.41 4.89 8.61
CA ASP A 111 2.81 6.21 8.87
C ASP A 111 3.87 7.26 9.25
N ALA A 112 4.85 6.89 10.08
CA ALA A 112 5.92 7.78 10.49
C ALA A 112 6.77 8.29 9.30
N VAL A 113 7.06 7.42 8.32
CA VAL A 113 7.77 7.79 7.08
C VAL A 113 7.02 8.90 6.33
N PHE A 114 5.70 8.76 6.17
CA PHE A 114 4.91 9.76 5.44
C PHE A 114 4.56 11.00 6.27
N ASP A 115 4.63 10.92 7.60
CA ASP A 115 4.39 12.06 8.49
C ASP A 115 5.66 12.90 8.74
N GLU A 116 6.82 12.42 8.31
CA GLU A 116 8.09 13.15 8.35
C GLU A 116 7.99 14.50 7.64
N LYS A 117 8.54 15.54 8.27
CA LYS A 117 8.53 16.91 7.75
C LYS A 117 9.67 17.09 6.75
N VAL A 118 9.32 17.40 5.49
CA VAL A 118 10.28 17.44 4.38
C VAL A 118 10.46 18.83 3.76
N LEU A 119 9.41 19.65 3.72
CA LEU A 119 9.40 20.97 3.07
C LEU A 119 8.61 21.96 3.89
N ASP A 120 9.24 23.03 4.38
CA ASP A 120 8.58 24.13 5.11
C ASP A 120 7.67 23.64 6.26
N GLY A 121 8.04 22.55 6.94
CA GLY A 121 7.22 21.94 8.00
C GLY A 121 5.99 21.15 7.51
N MET A 122 5.80 21.01 6.20
CA MET A 122 4.83 20.09 5.60
C MET A 122 5.35 18.65 5.65
N SER A 123 4.46 17.70 5.95
CA SER A 123 4.81 16.29 5.87
C SER A 123 4.80 15.79 4.44
N LEU A 124 5.54 14.71 4.16
CA LEU A 124 5.55 14.04 2.86
C LEU A 124 4.12 13.66 2.43
N ARG A 125 3.30 13.16 3.36
CA ARG A 125 1.86 12.88 3.19
C ARG A 125 1.11 14.09 2.65
N THR A 126 1.35 15.27 3.24
CA THR A 126 0.65 16.49 2.87
C THR A 126 1.04 16.92 1.46
N VAL A 127 2.32 16.86 1.13
CA VAL A 127 2.81 17.29 -0.20
C VAL A 127 2.27 16.36 -1.30
N ILE A 128 2.34 15.03 -1.10
CA ILE A 128 1.80 14.05 -2.07
C ILE A 128 0.29 14.21 -2.23
N LYS A 129 -0.47 14.36 -1.14
CA LYS A 129 -1.93 14.55 -1.22
C LYS A 129 -2.29 15.83 -1.95
N SER A 130 -1.62 16.95 -1.65
CA SER A 130 -1.87 18.22 -2.35
C SER A 130 -1.61 18.07 -3.85
N TRP A 131 -0.50 17.43 -4.23
CA TRP A 131 -0.22 17.18 -5.65
C TRP A 131 -1.30 16.32 -6.31
N VAL A 132 -1.58 15.14 -5.77
CA VAL A 132 -2.51 14.21 -6.41
C VAL A 132 -3.94 14.74 -6.42
N ASP A 133 -4.44 15.22 -5.28
CA ASP A 133 -5.83 15.65 -5.18
C ASP A 133 -6.05 16.95 -5.96
N GLN A 134 -5.19 17.96 -5.78
CA GLN A 134 -5.42 19.29 -6.37
C GLN A 134 -5.00 19.36 -7.84
N ARG A 135 -3.86 18.75 -8.21
CA ARG A 135 -3.29 18.91 -9.55
C ARG A 135 -3.69 17.81 -10.53
N ILE A 136 -3.81 16.57 -10.08
CA ILE A 136 -4.09 15.42 -10.95
C ILE A 136 -5.60 15.13 -11.00
N VAL A 137 -6.26 15.00 -9.84
CA VAL A 137 -7.64 14.50 -9.79
C VAL A 137 -8.66 15.60 -10.03
N HIS A 138 -8.57 16.71 -9.29
CA HIS A 138 -9.62 17.71 -9.29
C HIS A 138 -9.32 18.89 -10.23
N MET A 139 -8.05 19.20 -10.53
CA MET A 139 -7.63 20.45 -11.20
C MET A 139 -8.38 21.68 -10.63
N ASP A 140 -8.62 21.68 -9.32
CA ASP A 140 -9.47 22.68 -8.68
C ASP A 140 -8.71 24.01 -8.59
N TYR A 141 -9.14 25.02 -9.35
CA TYR A 141 -8.85 26.43 -9.09
C TYR A 141 -7.39 26.76 -8.72
N LEU A 142 -6.41 26.07 -9.35
CA LEU A 142 -5.01 26.42 -9.19
C LEU A 142 -4.76 27.71 -9.98
N TRP A 143 -4.62 28.82 -9.27
CA TRP A 143 -3.97 30.01 -9.81
C TRP A 143 -2.53 29.66 -10.20
N ASP A 144 -2.03 30.22 -11.30
CA ASP A 144 -0.72 29.89 -11.88
C ASP A 144 0.41 29.79 -10.83
N ASP A 145 0.43 30.72 -9.86
CA ASP A 145 1.43 30.74 -8.78
C ASP A 145 1.37 29.52 -7.84
N ASN A 146 0.17 28.99 -7.57
CA ASN A 146 -0.01 27.82 -6.72
C ASN A 146 0.48 26.54 -7.43
N GLU A 147 0.27 26.45 -8.74
CA GLU A 147 0.76 25.33 -9.54
C GLU A 147 2.29 25.29 -9.56
N VAL A 148 2.94 26.44 -9.72
CA VAL A 148 4.40 26.56 -9.66
C VAL A 148 4.94 26.10 -8.31
N ILE A 149 4.31 26.51 -7.21
CA ILE A 149 4.70 26.08 -5.85
C ILE A 149 4.57 24.57 -5.69
N LEU A 150 3.46 23.97 -6.17
CA LEU A 150 3.27 22.52 -6.13
C LEU A 150 4.36 21.78 -6.92
N PHE A 151 4.74 22.31 -8.10
CA PHE A 151 5.78 21.74 -8.93
C PHE A 151 7.14 21.76 -8.25
N GLN A 152 7.56 22.92 -7.76
CA GLN A 152 8.85 23.08 -7.06
C GLN A 152 8.97 22.16 -5.83
N ARG A 153 7.88 22.00 -5.08
CA ARG A 153 7.84 21.09 -3.93
C ARG A 153 8.00 19.63 -4.36
N MET A 154 7.29 19.21 -5.40
CA MET A 154 7.42 17.84 -5.89
C MET A 154 8.79 17.57 -6.49
N GLU A 155 9.31 18.47 -7.30
CA GLU A 155 10.66 18.38 -7.86
C GLU A 155 11.71 18.22 -6.75
N THR A 156 11.58 18.98 -5.67
CA THR A 156 12.50 18.87 -4.52
C THR A 156 12.39 17.52 -3.81
N ILE A 157 11.20 16.95 -3.65
CA ILE A 157 10.99 15.66 -2.98
C ILE A 157 11.46 14.47 -3.86
N ILE A 158 11.30 14.58 -5.18
CA ILE A 158 11.62 13.49 -6.10
C ILE A 158 13.10 13.55 -6.53
N PHE A 159 13.61 14.74 -6.83
CA PHE A 159 14.92 14.94 -7.47
C PHE A 159 15.93 15.71 -6.61
N GLY A 160 15.52 16.28 -5.47
CA GLY A 160 16.35 17.20 -4.65
C GLY A 160 17.56 16.57 -3.92
N GLY A 161 17.93 15.32 -4.22
CA GLY A 161 19.20 14.71 -3.79
C GLY A 161 19.39 14.50 -2.28
N ARG A 162 18.37 14.72 -1.44
CA ARG A 162 18.45 14.48 0.01
C ARG A 162 18.15 13.02 0.35
N VAL A 163 18.49 12.60 1.57
CA VAL A 163 18.21 11.29 2.18
C VAL A 163 16.73 10.87 2.05
N ASN A 164 15.82 11.84 1.84
CA ASN A 164 14.38 11.67 1.70
C ASN A 164 13.90 11.75 0.23
N ASN A 165 14.68 11.21 -0.71
CA ASN A 165 14.19 11.01 -2.08
C ASN A 165 12.99 10.04 -2.03
N LEU A 166 11.82 10.50 -2.48
CA LEU A 166 10.61 9.69 -2.46
C LEU A 166 10.78 8.33 -3.15
N LEU A 167 11.48 8.26 -4.29
CA LEU A 167 11.69 7.00 -5.00
C LEU A 167 12.50 6.01 -4.15
N LEU A 168 13.53 6.48 -3.44
CA LEU A 168 14.31 5.65 -2.51
C LEU A 168 13.46 5.19 -1.32
N VAL A 169 12.65 6.09 -0.75
CA VAL A 169 11.72 5.75 0.33
C VAL A 169 10.77 4.64 -0.11
N LEU A 170 10.20 4.75 -1.31
CA LEU A 170 9.30 3.73 -1.86
C LEU A 170 10.03 2.41 -2.09
N LEU A 171 11.26 2.42 -2.62
CA LEU A 171 12.06 1.20 -2.80
C LEU A 171 12.39 0.51 -1.47
N ASN A 172 12.66 1.26 -0.40
CA ASN A 172 12.89 0.71 0.92
C ASN A 172 11.63 0.05 1.49
N LEU A 173 10.46 0.71 1.38
CA LEU A 173 9.18 0.12 1.76
C LEU A 173 8.87 -1.14 0.94
N ILE A 174 9.27 -1.15 -0.34
CA ILE A 174 9.14 -2.32 -1.21
C ILE A 174 9.98 -3.48 -0.71
N ALA A 175 11.26 -3.25 -0.44
CA ALA A 175 12.16 -4.27 0.08
C ALA A 175 11.67 -4.83 1.42
N GLU A 176 11.18 -3.96 2.31
CA GLU A 176 10.64 -4.38 3.61
C GLU A 176 9.41 -5.30 3.45
N TYR A 177 8.49 -4.97 2.54
CA TYR A 177 7.34 -5.82 2.25
C TYR A 177 7.76 -7.16 1.63
N GLU A 178 8.70 -7.15 0.69
CA GLU A 178 9.23 -8.38 0.06
C GLU A 178 9.92 -9.31 1.07
N GLU A 179 10.63 -8.75 2.05
CA GLU A 179 11.18 -9.50 3.18
C GLU A 179 10.08 -10.17 4.00
N VAL A 180 8.99 -9.45 4.32
CA VAL A 180 7.85 -9.99 5.05
C VAL A 180 7.18 -11.13 4.27
N VAL A 181 6.99 -10.97 2.96
CA VAL A 181 6.42 -12.03 2.11
C VAL A 181 7.32 -13.26 2.08
N SER A 182 8.64 -13.08 1.91
CA SER A 182 9.60 -14.18 1.91
C SER A 182 9.56 -14.99 3.21
N MET A 183 9.54 -14.30 4.35
CA MET A 183 9.57 -14.93 5.67
C MET A 183 8.23 -15.56 6.06
N PHE A 184 7.11 -14.88 5.81
CA PHE A 184 5.80 -15.24 6.37
C PHE A 184 4.80 -15.76 5.33
N GLY A 185 5.18 -15.87 4.06
CA GLY A 185 4.31 -16.31 2.96
C GLY A 185 3.63 -15.16 2.24
N GLU A 186 3.00 -15.46 1.11
CA GLU A 186 2.44 -14.48 0.16
C GLU A 186 1.32 -13.64 0.75
N ASN A 187 0.62 -14.14 1.77
CA ASN A 187 -0.46 -13.41 2.42
C ASN A 187 -0.69 -13.84 3.87
N ALA A 188 -1.51 -13.07 4.59
CA ALA A 188 -1.89 -13.34 5.98
C ALA A 188 -2.49 -14.74 6.22
N GLN A 189 -3.18 -15.32 5.22
CA GLN A 189 -3.73 -16.68 5.34
C GLN A 189 -2.62 -17.74 5.27
N GLU A 190 -1.66 -17.58 4.36
CA GLU A 190 -0.50 -18.46 4.31
C GLU A 190 0.35 -18.35 5.58
N GLN A 191 0.53 -17.13 6.11
CA GLN A 191 1.19 -16.92 7.41
C GLN A 191 0.50 -17.71 8.52
N LEU A 192 -0.84 -17.67 8.59
CA LEU A 192 -1.60 -18.44 9.55
C LEU A 192 -1.36 -19.95 9.38
N PHE A 193 -1.37 -20.45 8.15
CA PHE A 193 -1.11 -21.86 7.89
C PHE A 193 0.32 -22.28 8.27
N ARG A 194 1.34 -21.46 7.98
CA ARG A 194 2.73 -21.71 8.40
C ARG A 194 2.85 -21.77 9.93
N VAL A 195 2.22 -20.83 10.64
CA VAL A 195 2.19 -20.83 12.12
C VAL A 195 1.48 -22.08 12.65
N MET A 196 0.34 -22.44 12.08
CA MET A 196 -0.39 -23.64 12.48
C MET A 196 0.46 -24.90 12.27
N ARG A 197 1.08 -25.07 11.09
CA ARG A 197 1.99 -26.20 10.80
C ARG A 197 3.14 -26.29 11.80
N ALA A 198 3.77 -25.14 12.11
CA ALA A 198 4.86 -25.09 13.07
C ALA A 198 4.44 -25.49 14.50
N ILE A 199 3.21 -25.14 14.91
CA ILE A 199 2.67 -25.48 16.23
C ILE A 199 2.15 -26.92 16.29
N THR A 200 1.55 -27.43 15.21
CA THR A 200 0.98 -28.78 15.16
C THR A 200 2.00 -29.86 14.82
N GLY A 201 3.21 -29.46 14.39
CA GLY A 201 4.32 -30.39 14.14
C GLY A 201 4.14 -31.22 12.88
N ASP A 202 3.48 -30.69 11.84
CA ASP A 202 3.46 -31.36 10.53
C ASP A 202 4.89 -31.41 10.01
N VAL A 203 5.50 -32.59 10.15
CA VAL A 203 6.71 -33.01 9.45
C VAL A 203 6.32 -33.10 7.98
N GLU A 204 7.03 -32.42 7.09
CA GLU A 204 6.91 -32.67 5.66
C GLU A 204 7.14 -34.17 5.43
N GLU A 205 6.08 -34.90 5.07
CA GLU A 205 6.24 -36.18 4.39
C GLU A 205 6.79 -35.86 3.00
N ASP A 206 8.13 -35.81 2.90
CA ASP A 206 8.85 -35.87 1.63
C ASP A 206 8.30 -37.03 0.80
N ASN A 207 7.68 -36.72 -0.33
CA ASN A 207 7.42 -37.66 -1.44
C ASN A 207 8.18 -37.18 -2.68
#